data_AF-A0A1V5BCJ7-F1
#
_entry.id   AF-A0A1V5BCJ7-F1
#
_cell.length_a   1.000
_cell.length_b   1.000
_cell.length_c   1.000
_cell.angle_alpha   90.00
_cell.angle_beta   90.00
_cell.angle_gamma   90.00
#
_symmetry.space_group_name_H-M   'P 1'
#
loop_
_entity.id
_entity.type
_entity.pdbx_description
1 polymer ?
#
loop_
_entity_poly.entity_id
_entity_poly.type
_entity_poly.pdbx_seq_one_letter_code
_entity_poly.pdbx_strand_id
1 'polypeptide(L)'
;MALEISEDNLKHGLLGLVIALVEIIKDALKMQAVARMEDGSLEECEIERLGRALLDLDRAIDEIKCEQGITESVKSVRDGLDRIVNDVVDRLLNPRRWAEEAE
;
A
#
# COMPACT_ATOMS: atom_id res chain seq x y z
N MET A 1 16.27 4.89 -19.20
CA MET A 1 15.63 5.66 -18.12
C MET A 1 15.73 4.80 -16.88
N ALA A 2 16.68 5.11 -15.99
CA ALA A 2 16.81 4.36 -14.74
C ALA A 2 15.63 4.79 -13.85
N LEU A 3 14.83 3.84 -13.39
CA LEU A 3 13.87 4.11 -12.33
C LEU A 3 14.70 4.45 -11.09
N GLU A 4 14.75 5.71 -10.69
CA GLU A 4 15.26 6.05 -9.36
C GLU A 4 14.25 5.55 -8.34
N ILE A 5 14.57 4.40 -7.73
CA ILE A 5 13.79 3.83 -6.65
C ILE A 5 14.37 4.38 -5.35
N SER A 6 13.69 5.33 -4.70
CA SER A 6 14.02 5.69 -3.33
C SER A 6 13.74 4.49 -2.41
N GLU A 7 14.63 4.23 -1.45
CA GLU A 7 14.55 3.07 -0.54
C GLU A 7 13.19 2.95 0.17
N ASP A 8 12.58 4.08 0.51
CA ASP A 8 11.25 4.11 1.12
C ASP A 8 10.18 3.66 0.11
N ASN A 9 10.24 4.12 -1.14
CA ASN A 9 9.29 3.73 -2.18
C ASN A 9 9.42 2.25 -2.57
N LEU A 10 10.62 1.65 -2.46
CA LEU A 10 10.82 0.22 -2.66
C LEU A 10 10.11 -0.62 -1.58
N LYS A 11 10.24 -0.22 -0.31
CA LYS A 11 9.61 -0.92 0.81
C LYS A 11 8.09 -0.91 0.68
N HIS A 12 7.50 0.23 0.31
CA HIS A 12 6.06 0.35 0.08
C HIS A 12 5.57 -0.46 -1.12
N GLY A 13 6.31 -0.41 -2.24
CA GLY A 13 5.99 -1.21 -3.42
C GLY A 13 6.03 -2.71 -3.15
N LEU A 14 7.05 -3.18 -2.41
CA LEU A 14 7.18 -4.58 -2.02
C LEU A 14 6.06 -5.00 -1.06
N LEU A 15 5.76 -4.18 -0.06
CA LEU A 15 4.67 -4.47 0.88
C LEU A 15 3.32 -4.55 0.15
N GLY A 16 3.04 -3.61 -0.74
CA GLY A 16 1.83 -3.64 -1.57
C GLY A 16 1.72 -4.92 -2.41
N LEU A 17 2.84 -5.38 -2.98
CA LEU A 17 2.89 -6.64 -3.72
C LEU A 17 2.62 -7.86 -2.83
N VAL A 18 3.21 -7.90 -1.63
CA VAL A 18 2.98 -8.99 -0.67
C VAL A 18 1.53 -9.03 -0.22
N ILE A 19 0.93 -7.87 0.10
CA ILE A 19 -0.49 -7.76 0.46
C ILE A 19 -1.37 -8.28 -0.67
N ALA A 20 -1.14 -7.82 -1.90
CA ALA A 20 -1.91 -8.26 -3.06
C ALA A 20 -1.81 -9.79 -3.27
N LEU A 21 -0.63 -10.37 -3.09
CA LEU A 21 -0.44 -11.82 -3.18
C LEU A 21 -1.20 -12.58 -2.09
N VAL A 22 -1.15 -12.10 -0.85
CA VAL A 22 -1.88 -12.71 0.27
C VAL A 22 -3.39 -12.65 0.03
N GLU A 23 -3.91 -11.55 -0.53
CA GLU A 23 -5.32 -11.43 -0.89
C GLU A 23 -5.75 -12.44 -1.96
N ILE A 24 -4.92 -12.62 -3.00
CA ILE A 24 -5.17 -13.63 -4.04
C ILE A 24 -5.22 -15.03 -3.44
N ILE A 25 -4.27 -15.37 -2.56
CA ILE A 25 -4.22 -16.68 -1.90
C ILE A 25 -5.46 -16.88 -1.02
N LYS A 26 -5.85 -15.86 -0.26
CA LYS A 26 -7.05 -15.89 0.59
C LYS A 26 -8.31 -16.15 -0.24
N ASP A 27 -8.47 -15.48 -1.37
CA ASP A 27 -9.65 -15.66 -2.25
C ASP A 27 -9.67 -17.07 -2.85
N ALA A 28 -8.50 -17.61 -3.23
CA ALA A 28 -8.38 -19.00 -3.67
C ALA A 28 -8.76 -19.99 -2.55
N LEU A 29 -8.32 -19.75 -1.32
CA LEU A 29 -8.69 -20.56 -0.15
C LEU A 29 -10.20 -20.51 0.12
N LYS A 30 -10.83 -19.34 0.02
CA LYS A 30 -12.29 -19.17 0.14
C LYS A 30 -13.02 -19.98 -0.93
N MET A 31 -12.57 -19.93 -2.18
CA MET A 31 -13.14 -20.71 -3.28
C MET A 31 -13.04 -22.23 -3.01
N GLN A 32 -11.87 -22.69 -2.58
CA GLN A 32 -11.67 -24.10 -2.25
C GLN A 32 -12.49 -24.53 -1.03
N ALA A 33 -12.64 -23.67 -0.02
CA ALA A 33 -13.47 -23.93 1.14
C ALA A 33 -14.91 -24.21 0.73
N VAL A 34 -15.48 -23.35 -0.12
CA VAL A 34 -16.84 -23.54 -0.65
C VAL A 34 -16.97 -24.86 -1.40
N ALA A 35 -16.06 -25.17 -2.31
CA ALA A 35 -16.08 -26.43 -3.05
C ALA A 35 -16.03 -27.66 -2.12
N ARG A 36 -15.22 -27.61 -1.06
CA ARG A 36 -15.08 -28.70 -0.08
C ARG A 36 -16.25 -28.81 0.90
N MET A 37 -16.96 -27.71 1.12
CA MET A 37 -18.23 -27.72 1.85
C MET A 37 -19.34 -28.36 1.02
N GLU A 38 -19.37 -28.10 -0.29
CA GLU A 38 -20.35 -28.68 -1.22
C GLU A 38 -20.13 -30.17 -1.46
N ASP A 39 -18.88 -30.63 -1.55
CA ASP A 39 -18.54 -32.05 -1.73
C ASP A 39 -18.51 -32.87 -0.43
N GLY A 40 -18.67 -32.21 0.73
CA GLY A 40 -18.68 -32.84 2.05
C GLY A 40 -17.32 -33.31 2.56
N SER A 41 -16.21 -32.87 1.95
CA SER A 41 -14.85 -33.23 2.35
C SER A 41 -14.30 -32.43 3.53
N LEU A 42 -15.08 -31.47 4.07
CA LEU A 42 -14.78 -30.73 5.29
C LEU A 42 -15.84 -31.01 6.36
N GLU A 43 -15.39 -31.37 7.56
CA GLU A 43 -16.28 -31.46 8.72
C GLU A 43 -16.68 -30.06 9.24
N GLU A 44 -17.82 -29.95 9.92
CA GLU A 44 -18.34 -28.68 10.46
C GLU A 44 -17.33 -27.95 11.36
N CYS A 45 -16.57 -28.71 12.17
CA CYS A 45 -15.52 -28.14 13.02
C CYS A 45 -14.34 -27.56 12.23
N GLU A 46 -14.03 -28.15 11.07
CA GLU A 46 -12.96 -27.68 10.18
C GLU A 46 -13.39 -26.44 9.42
N ILE A 47 -14.66 -26.39 8.99
CA ILE A 47 -15.29 -25.22 8.36
C ILE A 47 -15.19 -24.01 9.30
N GLU A 48 -15.61 -24.15 10.55
CA GLU A 48 -15.54 -23.04 11.49
C GLU A 48 -14.10 -22.60 11.77
N ARG A 49 -13.16 -23.55 11.92
CA ARG A 49 -11.75 -23.24 12.17
C ARG A 49 -11.12 -22.50 10.99
N LEU A 50 -11.44 -22.91 9.76
CA LEU A 50 -11.00 -22.24 8.55
C LEU A 50 -11.61 -20.84 8.42
N GLY A 51 -12.91 -20.70 8.69
CA GLY A 51 -13.60 -19.42 8.69
C GLY A 51 -12.99 -18.43 9.68
N ARG A 52 -12.70 -18.87 10.91
CA ARG A 52 -11.99 -18.07 11.93
C ARG A 52 -10.61 -17.63 11.46
N ALA A 53 -9.81 -18.55 10.92
CA ALA A 53 -8.47 -18.23 10.42
C ALA A 53 -8.49 -17.21 9.28
N LEU A 54 -9.47 -17.29 8.37
CA LEU A 54 -9.62 -16.33 7.26
C LEU A 54 -10.05 -14.95 7.76
N LEU A 55 -10.91 -14.88 8.79
CA LEU A 55 -11.29 -13.63 9.45
C LEU A 55 -10.11 -12.96 10.16
N ASP A 56 -9.31 -13.74 10.89
CA ASP A 56 -8.11 -13.25 11.56
C ASP A 56 -7.09 -12.72 10.55
N LEU A 57 -6.94 -13.42 9.41
CA LEU A 57 -6.10 -12.99 8.30
C LEU A 57 -6.61 -11.68 7.67
N ASP A 58 -7.92 -11.55 7.43
CA ASP A 58 -8.53 -10.31 6.92
C ASP A 58 -8.22 -9.12 7.85
N ARG A 59 -8.37 -9.32 9.16
CA ARG A 59 -8.05 -8.29 10.16
C ARG A 59 -6.57 -7.89 10.15
N ALA A 60 -5.67 -8.87 10.10
CA ALA A 60 -4.23 -8.59 10.05
C ALA A 60 -3.83 -7.81 8.79
N ILE A 61 -4.43 -8.14 7.64
CA ILE A 61 -4.20 -7.40 6.39
C ILE A 61 -4.70 -5.95 6.52
N ASP A 62 -5.88 -5.75 7.09
CA ASP A 62 -6.45 -4.41 7.27
C ASP A 62 -5.63 -3.55 8.24
N GLU A 63 -5.11 -4.15 9.33
CA GLU A 63 -4.21 -3.48 10.26
C GLU A 63 -2.91 -3.05 9.56
N ILE A 64 -2.28 -3.93 8.78
CA ILE A 64 -1.07 -3.61 8.00
C ILE A 64 -1.35 -2.52 6.96
N LYS A 65 -2.48 -2.60 6.25
CA LYS A 65 -2.89 -1.56 5.28
C LYS A 65 -3.11 -0.22 5.96
N CYS A 66 -3.70 -0.18 7.17
CA CYS A 66 -3.90 1.05 7.92
C CYS A 66 -2.57 1.68 8.36
N GLU A 67 -1.64 0.87 8.87
CA GLU A 67 -0.33 1.34 9.32
C GLU A 67 0.50 1.94 8.18
N GLN A 68 0.35 1.40 6.96
CA GLN A 68 1.26 1.67 5.84
C GLN A 68 0.63 2.54 4.74
N GLY A 69 -0.70 2.53 4.61
CA GLY A 69 -1.41 3.08 3.44
C GLY A 69 -1.92 4.52 3.54
N ILE A 70 -2.03 5.12 4.73
CA ILE A 70 -2.55 6.50 4.86
C ILE A 70 -1.44 7.47 5.27
N THR A 71 -0.67 7.13 6.29
CA THR A 71 0.35 8.03 6.83
C THR A 71 1.45 8.30 5.81
N GLU A 72 1.90 7.28 5.10
CA GLU A 72 3.03 7.40 4.19
C GLU A 72 2.66 8.05 2.85
N SER A 73 1.54 7.64 2.24
CA SER A 73 1.08 8.23 0.98
C SER A 73 0.70 9.70 1.15
N VAL A 74 0.00 10.04 2.24
CA VAL A 74 -0.31 11.46 2.56
C VAL A 74 0.96 12.23 2.84
N LYS A 75 1.92 11.66 3.58
CA LYS A 75 3.21 12.30 3.85
C LYS A 75 4.02 12.51 2.56
N SER A 76 4.09 11.53 1.67
CA SER A 76 4.78 11.63 0.39
C SER A 76 4.17 12.72 -0.52
N VAL A 77 2.84 12.76 -0.62
CA VAL A 77 2.13 13.81 -1.37
C VAL A 77 2.35 15.19 -0.74
N ARG A 78 2.27 15.29 0.59
CA ARG A 78 2.50 16.54 1.33
C ARG A 78 3.94 17.04 1.15
N ASP A 79 4.92 16.16 1.34
CA ASP A 79 6.34 16.49 1.21
C ASP A 79 6.69 16.88 -0.25
N GLY A 80 6.01 16.29 -1.25
CA GLY A 80 6.12 16.71 -2.65
C GLY A 80 5.53 18.09 -2.90
N LEU A 81 4.36 18.39 -2.32
CA LEU A 81 3.71 19.69 -2.43
C LEU A 81 4.51 20.79 -1.73
N ASP A 82 5.09 20.51 -0.55
CA ASP A 82 5.92 21.45 0.20
C ASP A 82 7.14 21.92 -0.61
N ARG A 83 7.77 21.03 -1.40
CA ARG A 83 8.87 21.43 -2.30
C ARG A 83 8.42 22.39 -3.39
N ILE A 84 7.31 22.07 -4.05
CA ILE A 84 6.75 22.91 -5.13
C ILE A 84 6.34 24.28 -4.59
N VAL A 85 5.72 24.31 -3.42
CA VAL A 85 5.30 25.55 -2.76
C VAL A 85 6.53 26.40 -2.41
N ASN A 86 7.59 25.81 -1.85
CA ASN A 86 8.82 26.54 -1.52
C ASN A 86 9.47 27.14 -2.78
N ASP A 87 9.52 26.41 -3.90
CA ASP A 87 10.09 26.91 -5.15
C ASP A 87 9.28 28.09 -5.73
N VAL A 88 7.96 28.02 -5.68
CA VAL A 88 7.08 29.11 -6.16
C VAL A 88 7.18 30.33 -5.25
N VAL A 89 7.22 30.12 -3.93
CA VAL A 89 7.35 31.18 -2.94
C VAL A 89 8.71 31.88 -3.06
N ASP A 90 9.80 31.13 -3.20
CA ASP A 90 11.15 31.70 -3.38
C ASP A 90 11.23 32.52 -4.68
N ARG A 91 10.63 32.02 -5.76
CA ARG A 91 10.59 32.72 -7.05
C ARG A 91 9.80 34.02 -7.04
N LEU A 92 8.76 34.12 -6.21
CA LEU A 92 7.95 35.32 -6.04
C LEU A 92 8.58 36.33 -5.07
N LEU A 93 9.22 35.86 -4.00
CA LEU A 93 9.82 36.72 -2.98
C LEU A 93 11.20 37.25 -3.37
N ASN A 94 11.88 36.64 -4.36
CA ASN A 94 13.23 37.01 -4.76
C ASN A 94 13.37 37.38 -6.27
N PRO A 95 12.77 38.50 -6.73
CA PRO A 95 12.79 38.92 -8.15
C PRO A 95 14.18 39.20 -8.73
N ARG A 96 15.21 39.38 -7.88
CA ARG A 96 16.58 39.66 -8.31
C ARG A 96 17.34 38.42 -8.82
N ARG A 97 16.91 37.20 -8.50
CA ARG A 97 17.50 35.95 -9.07
C ARG A 97 17.23 35.80 -10.57
N TRP A 98 16.20 36.45 -11.11
CA TRP A 98 15.89 36.41 -12.55
C TRP A 98 16.93 37.11 -13.42
N ALA A 99 17.73 38.02 -12.86
CA ALA A 99 18.72 38.78 -13.61
C ALA A 99 20.06 38.05 -13.77
N GLU A 100 20.34 37.04 -12.93
CA GLU A 100 21.63 36.33 -12.92
C GLU A 100 21.57 34.97 -13.62
N GLU A 101 20.39 34.37 -13.79
CA GLU A 101 20.23 33.09 -14.53
C GLU A 101 20.09 33.28 -16.06
N ALA A 102 20.14 34.52 -16.55
CA ALA A 102 20.03 34.88 -17.97
C ALA A 102 21.37 35.26 -18.63
N GLU A 103 22.50 35.11 -17.93
CA GLU A 103 23.87 35.24 -18.44
C GLU A 103 24.60 33.89 -18.33
#